data_AF-A0A651DFE9-F1
#
_entry.id   AF-A0A651DFE9-F1
#
_cell.length_a   1.000
_cell.length_b   1.000
_cell.length_c   1.000
_cell.angle_alpha   90.00
_cell.angle_beta   90.00
_cell.angle_gamma   90.00
#
_symmetry.space_group_name_H-M   'P 1'
#
loop_
_entity.id
_entity.type
_entity.pdbx_description
1 polymer ?
#
loop_
_entity_poly.entity_id
_entity_poly.type
_entity_poly.pdbx_seq_one_letter_code
_entity_poly.pdbx_strand_id
1 'polypeptide(L)'
;MTNARRSFGILGFAVLPFLIWGCASGGAPSGSSSSMAATSPVVSVERFLQAVNVRDLDAMSRIFGTTNGPVIDQTGSTLGCAFKRMGSWISLSTRCRDRQDVELSMDILASILEHDEFRVRSESNVPGRSRPAIRVGVDLIQGQVEHADVPFVLVQGRDGRWLVEEIAVTRITGED
;
A
#
# COMPACT_ATOMS: atom_id res chain seq x y z
N MET A 1 -54.46 35.37 -10.64
CA MET A 1 -53.98 34.21 -9.86
C MET A 1 -52.47 34.45 -9.62
N THR A 2 -52.00 35.39 -8.78
CA THR A 2 -52.07 35.51 -7.31
C THR A 2 -51.77 34.16 -6.65
N ASN A 3 -50.62 33.88 -6.02
CA ASN A 3 -49.97 34.47 -4.83
C ASN A 3 -48.59 33.77 -4.66
N ALA A 4 -47.59 34.14 -3.86
CA ALA A 4 -47.16 35.36 -3.18
C ALA A 4 -45.79 34.99 -2.55
N ARG A 5 -44.73 35.71 -2.96
CA ARG A 5 -43.40 35.70 -2.33
C ARG A 5 -43.53 36.25 -0.91
N ARG A 6 -43.04 35.52 0.10
CA ARG A 6 -42.86 36.05 1.45
C ARG A 6 -41.44 36.58 1.61
N SER A 7 -41.38 37.90 1.56
CA SER A 7 -40.26 38.75 1.97
C SER A 7 -40.21 38.80 3.51
N PHE A 8 -39.05 38.59 4.10
CA PHE A 8 -38.79 38.97 5.49
C PHE A 8 -37.47 39.71 5.52
N GLY A 9 -37.55 41.01 5.76
CA GLY A 9 -36.42 41.88 5.88
C GLY A 9 -36.49 42.69 7.16
N ILE A 10 -35.30 43.19 7.50
CA ILE A 10 -34.99 44.35 8.32
C ILE A 10 -35.02 44.09 9.84
N LEU A 11 -33.84 44.06 10.45
CA LEU A 11 -33.42 45.13 11.38
C LEU A 11 -31.97 44.90 11.81
N GLY A 12 -31.10 45.84 11.43
CA GLY A 12 -29.70 45.85 11.79
C GLY A 12 -29.51 46.15 13.28
N PHE A 13 -28.51 45.50 13.85
CA PHE A 13 -27.82 45.97 15.05
C PHE A 13 -26.32 46.00 14.77
N ALA A 14 -25.72 47.05 15.31
CA ALA A 14 -24.42 47.58 14.97
C ALA A 14 -23.25 46.60 15.17
N VAL A 15 -22.28 46.81 14.28
CA VAL A 15 -20.85 46.45 14.32
C VAL A 15 -20.29 46.25 15.73
N LEU A 16 -19.80 45.04 16.01
CA LEU A 16 -18.73 44.78 16.97
C LEU A 16 -17.63 44.00 16.22
N PRO A 17 -16.41 44.54 16.07
CA PRO A 17 -15.33 43.82 15.39
C PRO A 17 -14.65 42.89 16.41
N PHE A 18 -14.93 41.59 16.33
CA PHE A 18 -14.16 40.58 17.03
C PHE A 18 -13.21 39.91 16.03
N LEU A 19 -12.02 40.50 15.91
CA LEU A 19 -10.84 39.85 15.37
C LEU A 19 -10.28 38.92 16.45
N ILE A 20 -10.47 37.60 16.32
CA ILE A 20 -9.54 36.62 16.88
C ILE A 20 -9.74 35.23 16.25
N TRP A 21 -8.61 34.70 15.72
CA TRP A 21 -8.25 33.28 15.52
C TRP A 21 -9.19 32.41 14.67
N GLY A 22 -8.76 31.62 13.70
CA GLY A 22 -7.50 30.92 13.45
C GLY A 22 -7.89 29.63 12.72
N CYS A 23 -7.17 29.26 11.67
CA CYS A 23 -7.47 28.10 10.81
C CYS A 23 -7.65 26.79 11.60
N ALA A 24 -8.68 26.03 11.26
CA ALA A 24 -8.59 24.59 11.19
C ALA A 24 -9.41 24.13 10.00
N SER A 25 -8.70 23.82 8.91
CA SER A 25 -9.17 23.00 7.81
C SER A 25 -9.95 21.83 8.37
N GLY A 26 -11.17 21.62 7.90
CA GLY A 26 -11.93 20.39 8.17
C GLY A 26 -11.21 19.21 7.55
N GLY A 27 -10.18 18.70 8.24
CA GLY A 27 -9.63 17.38 8.00
C GLY A 27 -10.67 16.38 8.47
N ALA A 28 -11.26 15.65 7.53
CA ALA A 28 -12.00 14.45 7.86
C ALA A 28 -11.11 13.55 8.74
N PRO A 29 -11.62 12.99 9.85
CA PRO A 29 -10.93 11.89 10.49
C PRO A 29 -10.95 10.72 9.51
N SER A 30 -9.85 10.53 8.77
CA SER A 30 -9.48 9.29 8.11
C SER A 30 -9.07 8.26 9.18
N GLY A 31 -10.00 8.00 10.10
CA GLY A 31 -9.88 7.01 11.15
C GLY A 31 -10.47 5.70 10.67
N SER A 32 -9.58 4.74 10.39
CA SER A 32 -9.85 3.32 10.64
C SER A 32 -10.95 2.65 9.82
N SER A 33 -10.83 2.64 8.49
CA SER A 33 -11.48 1.63 7.62
C SER A 33 -10.48 0.72 6.91
N SER A 34 -9.16 0.95 7.06
CA SER A 34 -8.12 0.09 6.44
C SER A 34 -7.98 -1.28 7.10
N SER A 35 -8.46 -1.47 8.33
CA SER A 35 -8.33 -2.77 9.04
C SER A 35 -9.34 -3.83 8.56
N MET A 36 -10.47 -3.44 7.96
CA MET A 36 -11.40 -4.37 7.31
C MET A 36 -11.17 -4.49 5.80
N ALA A 37 -10.45 -3.56 5.18
CA ALA A 37 -10.06 -3.63 3.77
C ALA A 37 -8.90 -4.62 3.53
N ALA A 38 -8.00 -4.81 4.50
CA ALA A 38 -6.84 -5.69 4.39
C ALA A 38 -7.14 -7.21 4.51
N THR A 39 -8.42 -7.59 4.54
CA THR A 39 -8.85 -9.00 4.73
C THR A 39 -9.07 -9.77 3.43
N SER A 40 -9.02 -9.11 2.26
CA SER A 40 -9.14 -9.76 0.94
C SER A 40 -7.82 -9.68 0.17
N PRO A 41 -7.37 -10.77 -0.51
CA PRO A 41 -6.17 -10.73 -1.34
C PRO A 41 -6.24 -9.65 -2.43
N VAL A 42 -7.39 -9.53 -3.10
CA VAL A 42 -7.57 -8.56 -4.21
C VAL A 42 -7.40 -7.13 -3.73
N VAL A 43 -7.98 -6.79 -2.57
CA VAL A 43 -7.86 -5.44 -2.00
C VAL A 43 -6.41 -5.11 -1.64
N SER A 44 -5.63 -6.08 -1.16
CA SER A 44 -4.20 -5.89 -0.91
C SER A 44 -3.43 -5.59 -2.21
N VAL A 45 -3.76 -6.25 -3.32
CA VAL A 45 -3.15 -5.97 -4.64
C VAL A 45 -3.50 -4.57 -5.11
N GLU A 46 -4.78 -4.18 -5.05
CA GLU A 46 -5.23 -2.84 -5.44
C GLU A 46 -4.49 -1.74 -4.65
N ARG A 47 -4.34 -1.93 -3.34
CA ARG A 47 -3.62 -0.99 -2.47
C ARG A 47 -2.14 -0.92 -2.80
N PHE A 48 -1.53 -2.05 -3.14
CA PHE A 48 -0.14 -2.11 -3.56
C PHE A 48 0.06 -1.33 -4.88
N LEU A 49 -0.79 -1.57 -5.88
CA LEU A 49 -0.73 -0.88 -7.18
C LEU A 49 -1.02 0.62 -7.07
N GLN A 50 -1.95 1.02 -6.19
CA GLN A 50 -2.16 2.44 -5.88
C GLN A 50 -0.91 3.09 -5.28
N ALA A 51 -0.23 2.39 -4.36
CA ALA A 51 1.01 2.89 -3.74
C ALA A 51 2.16 2.98 -4.75
N VAL A 52 2.23 2.06 -5.71
CA VAL A 52 3.19 2.08 -6.82
C VAL A 52 3.08 3.39 -7.62
N ASN A 53 1.88 3.78 -8.05
CA ASN A 53 1.69 4.96 -8.90
C ASN A 53 2.02 6.30 -8.21
N VAL A 54 1.90 6.37 -6.88
CA VAL A 54 2.33 7.56 -6.12
C VAL A 54 3.74 7.41 -5.52
N ARG A 55 4.45 6.32 -5.85
CA ARG A 55 5.77 5.95 -5.32
C ARG A 55 5.85 6.00 -3.79
N ASP A 56 4.80 5.56 -3.11
CA ASP A 56 4.78 5.44 -1.65
C ASP A 56 5.49 4.15 -1.21
N LEU A 57 6.82 4.22 -1.15
CA LEU A 57 7.69 3.09 -0.81
C LEU A 57 7.41 2.54 0.60
N ASP A 58 6.99 3.41 1.53
CA ASP A 58 6.66 3.00 2.90
C ASP A 58 5.35 2.19 2.90
N ALA A 59 4.30 2.65 2.21
CA ALA A 59 3.06 1.89 2.05
C ALA A 59 3.28 0.57 1.30
N MET A 60 4.10 0.57 0.24
CA MET A 60 4.48 -0.66 -0.48
C MET A 60 5.16 -1.65 0.46
N SER A 61 6.13 -1.21 1.26
CA SER A 61 6.87 -2.07 2.20
C SER A 61 6.02 -2.65 3.35
N ARG A 62 4.85 -2.07 3.62
CA ARG A 62 3.89 -2.59 4.62
C ARG A 62 2.98 -3.68 4.05
N ILE A 63 2.73 -3.63 2.74
CA ILE A 63 1.88 -4.60 2.04
C ILE A 63 2.73 -5.74 1.48
N PHE A 64 3.97 -5.46 1.11
CA PHE A 64 4.94 -6.46 0.68
C PHE A 64 5.52 -7.21 1.88
N GLY A 65 5.54 -8.54 1.84
CA GLY A 65 6.01 -9.31 2.98
C GLY A 65 5.89 -10.82 2.80
N THR A 66 6.17 -11.54 3.88
CA THR A 66 6.06 -13.00 3.90
C THR A 66 5.01 -13.40 4.93
N THR A 67 4.83 -14.71 5.08
CA THR A 67 4.04 -15.26 6.18
C THR A 67 4.52 -14.82 7.59
N ASN A 68 5.75 -14.30 7.74
CA ASN A 68 6.26 -13.74 8.99
C ASN A 68 5.85 -12.29 9.25
N GLY A 69 5.26 -11.62 8.27
CA GLY A 69 4.82 -10.23 8.34
C GLY A 69 5.39 -9.38 7.19
N PRO A 70 5.06 -8.07 7.19
CA PRO A 70 5.60 -7.10 6.25
C PRO A 70 7.12 -7.09 6.19
N VAL A 71 7.68 -6.66 5.05
CA VAL A 71 9.14 -6.56 4.89
C VAL A 71 9.72 -5.44 5.76
N ILE A 72 8.96 -4.38 6.03
CA ILE A 72 9.39 -3.28 6.89
C ILE A 72 9.61 -3.72 8.34
N ASP A 73 8.80 -4.64 8.87
CA ASP A 73 8.92 -5.14 10.24
C ASP A 73 10.13 -6.08 10.43
N GLN A 74 10.66 -6.61 9.32
CA GLN A 74 11.86 -7.45 9.30
C GLN A 74 13.15 -6.61 9.18
N THR A 75 13.03 -5.31 8.93
CA THR A 75 14.18 -4.40 8.97
C THR A 75 14.55 -4.13 10.43
N GLY A 76 15.73 -4.59 10.83
CA GLY A 76 16.30 -4.17 12.11
C GLY A 76 16.82 -2.74 11.99
N SER A 77 16.75 -1.95 13.06
CA SER A 77 17.44 -0.65 13.08
C SER A 77 18.91 -0.85 12.70
N THR A 78 19.50 0.07 11.93
CA THR A 78 20.92 0.06 11.52
C THR A 78 21.86 -0.26 12.68
N LEU A 79 21.61 0.29 13.87
CA LEU A 79 22.34 0.00 15.10
C LEU A 79 22.08 -1.40 15.69
N GLY A 80 20.86 -1.92 15.59
CA GLY A 80 20.51 -3.28 16.03
C GLY A 80 21.13 -4.36 15.14
N CYS A 81 21.13 -4.13 13.82
CA CYS A 81 21.84 -4.96 12.85
C CYS A 81 23.35 -4.93 13.08
N ALA A 82 23.92 -3.74 13.32
CA ALA A 82 25.33 -3.57 13.60
C ALA A 82 25.75 -4.23 14.93
N PHE A 83 24.97 -4.07 16.02
CA PHE A 83 25.25 -4.71 17.30
C PHE A 83 25.13 -6.24 17.23
N LYS A 84 24.14 -6.76 16.48
CA LYS A 84 23.98 -8.19 16.22
C LYS A 84 25.14 -8.76 15.38
N ARG A 85 25.68 -7.97 14.45
CA ARG A 85 26.90 -8.30 13.68
C ARG A 85 28.16 -8.28 14.58
N MET A 86 28.24 -7.35 15.52
CA MET A 86 29.38 -7.15 16.41
C MET A 86 29.50 -8.22 17.52
N GLY A 87 28.39 -8.91 17.86
CA GLY A 87 28.37 -10.07 18.77
C GLY A 87 28.52 -11.44 18.10
N SER A 88 28.66 -11.52 16.77
CA SER A 88 28.65 -12.77 16.00
C SER A 88 30.03 -13.45 15.88
N TRP A 89 30.73 -13.64 17.01
CA TRP A 89 31.88 -14.56 17.12
C TRP A 89 31.49 -16.01 17.43
N ILE A 90 30.22 -16.26 17.76
CA ILE A 90 29.67 -17.59 17.97
C ILE A 90 28.65 -17.77 16.84
N SER A 91 28.96 -18.64 15.89
CA SER A 91 28.27 -18.90 14.61
C SER A 91 26.72 -18.96 14.69
N LEU A 92 26.04 -17.81 14.69
CA LEU A 92 24.59 -17.70 14.52
C LEU A 92 24.27 -16.55 13.55
N SER A 93 24.45 -16.85 12.28
CA SER A 93 24.05 -16.01 11.15
C SER A 93 22.60 -15.49 11.28
N THR A 94 22.38 -14.20 11.08
CA THR A 94 21.03 -13.71 10.73
C THR A 94 21.13 -12.67 9.62
N ARG A 95 20.35 -12.90 8.54
CA ARG A 95 20.16 -11.97 7.43
C ARG A 95 19.26 -10.83 7.88
N CYS A 96 19.83 -9.79 8.48
CA CYS A 96 19.08 -8.56 8.70
C CYS A 96 19.19 -7.72 7.42
N ARG A 97 18.04 -7.39 6.82
CA ARG A 97 17.97 -6.53 5.64
C ARG A 97 17.90 -5.07 6.11
N ASP A 98 18.70 -4.19 5.51
CA ASP A 98 18.68 -2.78 5.87
C ASP A 98 17.40 -2.10 5.35
N ARG A 99 16.96 -1.03 6.01
CA ARG A 99 15.82 -0.23 5.55
C ARG A 99 16.09 0.36 4.16
N GLN A 100 17.33 0.79 3.90
CA GLN A 100 17.74 1.31 2.59
C GLN A 100 17.63 0.25 1.49
N ASP A 101 17.98 -1.01 1.79
CA ASP A 101 17.83 -2.12 0.84
C ASP A 101 16.36 -2.41 0.52
N VAL A 102 15.47 -2.23 1.50
CA VAL A 102 14.01 -2.37 1.29
C VAL A 102 13.50 -1.24 0.43
N GLU A 103 13.81 0.01 0.78
CA GLU A 103 13.39 1.20 0.03
C GLU A 103 13.87 1.13 -1.42
N LEU A 104 15.14 0.79 -1.67
CA LEU A 104 15.69 0.62 -3.01
C LEU A 104 14.96 -0.48 -3.80
N SER A 105 14.64 -1.60 -3.16
CA SER A 105 13.90 -2.66 -3.84
C SER A 105 12.45 -2.29 -4.12
N MET A 106 11.79 -1.56 -3.21
CA MET A 106 10.45 -1.02 -3.47
C MET A 106 10.49 0.02 -4.59
N ASP A 107 11.55 0.80 -4.69
CA ASP A 107 11.72 1.80 -5.76
C ASP A 107 11.87 1.15 -7.14
N ILE A 108 12.69 0.10 -7.23
CA ILE A 108 12.83 -0.70 -8.46
C ILE A 108 11.47 -1.34 -8.83
N LEU A 109 10.78 -1.93 -7.87
CA LEU A 109 9.46 -2.51 -8.12
C LEU A 109 8.45 -1.45 -8.55
N ALA A 110 8.45 -0.25 -7.94
CA ALA A 110 7.59 0.84 -8.32
C ALA A 110 7.86 1.28 -9.77
N SER A 111 9.13 1.38 -10.16
CA SER A 111 9.50 1.73 -11.54
C SER A 111 9.10 0.68 -12.57
N ILE A 112 9.10 -0.61 -12.22
CA ILE A 112 8.69 -1.68 -13.13
C ILE A 112 7.17 -1.76 -13.25
N LEU A 113 6.46 -1.51 -12.15
CA LEU A 113 5.01 -1.70 -12.03
C LEU A 113 4.20 -0.42 -12.25
N GLU A 114 4.85 0.71 -12.51
CA GLU A 114 4.19 1.99 -12.85
C GLU A 114 3.19 1.77 -13.99
N HIS A 115 1.94 2.21 -13.86
CA HIS A 115 0.92 1.93 -14.87
C HIS A 115 -0.11 3.05 -14.95
N ASP A 116 -0.74 3.19 -16.11
CA ASP A 116 -1.83 4.14 -16.32
C ASP A 116 -3.16 3.57 -15.78
N GLU A 117 -3.40 2.28 -16.02
CA GLU A 117 -4.60 1.55 -15.59
C GLU A 117 -4.24 0.11 -15.23
N PHE A 118 -5.01 -0.50 -14.33
CA PHE A 118 -4.91 -1.92 -14.02
C PHE A 118 -6.30 -2.56 -13.93
N ARG A 119 -6.38 -3.86 -14.23
CA ARG A 119 -7.61 -4.66 -14.11
C ARG A 119 -7.32 -6.00 -13.48
N VAL A 120 -8.08 -6.37 -12.44
CA VAL A 120 -7.97 -7.69 -11.81
C VAL A 120 -8.74 -8.71 -12.64
N ARG A 121 -8.06 -9.75 -13.13
CA ARG A 121 -8.62 -10.75 -14.03
C ARG A 121 -9.02 -12.03 -13.32
N SER A 122 -8.13 -12.54 -12.48
CA SER A 122 -8.25 -13.89 -11.94
C SER A 122 -7.83 -13.96 -10.48
N GLU A 123 -8.46 -14.85 -9.73
CA GLU A 123 -8.06 -15.23 -8.37
C GLU A 123 -8.03 -16.75 -8.30
N SER A 124 -6.93 -17.31 -7.80
CA SER A 124 -6.76 -18.77 -7.68
C SER A 124 -5.94 -19.14 -6.46
N ASN A 125 -6.23 -20.31 -5.87
CA ASN A 125 -5.42 -20.84 -4.78
C ASN A 125 -4.09 -21.37 -5.30
N VAL A 126 -3.00 -21.18 -4.54
CA VAL A 126 -1.68 -21.75 -4.85
C VAL A 126 -1.54 -23.09 -4.12
N PRO A 127 -1.58 -24.24 -4.82
CA PRO A 127 -1.51 -25.55 -4.19
C PRO A 127 -0.12 -25.83 -3.59
N GLY A 128 -0.07 -26.74 -2.61
CA GLY A 128 1.19 -27.19 -2.01
C GLY A 128 1.84 -26.19 -1.03
N ARG A 129 1.14 -25.11 -0.68
CA ARG A 129 1.60 -24.13 0.32
C ARG A 129 1.17 -24.54 1.73
N SER A 130 2.05 -24.33 2.70
CA SER A 130 1.80 -24.64 4.13
C SER A 130 0.89 -23.63 4.84
N ARG A 131 0.67 -22.46 4.23
CA ARG A 131 -0.29 -21.43 4.64
C ARG A 131 -1.13 -20.98 3.45
N PRO A 132 -2.34 -20.40 3.68
CA PRO A 132 -3.16 -19.87 2.60
C PRO A 132 -2.37 -18.91 1.72
N ALA A 133 -2.36 -19.21 0.43
CA ALA A 133 -1.69 -18.42 -0.58
C ALA A 133 -2.59 -18.32 -1.81
N ILE A 134 -2.75 -17.10 -2.31
CA ILE A 134 -3.64 -16.78 -3.41
C ILE A 134 -2.82 -16.12 -4.51
N ARG A 135 -3.03 -16.55 -5.75
CA ARG A 135 -2.51 -15.88 -6.94
C ARG A 135 -3.62 -15.01 -7.52
N VAL A 136 -3.34 -13.73 -7.68
CA VAL A 136 -4.19 -12.77 -8.37
C VAL A 136 -3.53 -12.39 -9.68
N GLY A 137 -4.20 -12.61 -10.81
CA GLY A 137 -3.74 -12.16 -12.12
C GLY A 137 -4.24 -10.76 -12.41
N VAL A 138 -3.33 -9.85 -12.77
CA VAL A 138 -3.64 -8.44 -13.07
C VAL A 138 -3.17 -8.10 -14.48
N ASP A 139 -4.05 -7.47 -15.26
CA ASP A 139 -3.68 -6.82 -16.51
C ASP A 139 -3.22 -5.39 -16.19
N LEU A 140 -1.99 -5.02 -16.59
CA LEU A 140 -1.42 -3.68 -16.40
C LEU A 140 -1.31 -2.98 -17.75
N ILE A 141 -1.76 -1.72 -17.84
CA ILE A 141 -1.67 -0.90 -19.05
C ILE A 141 -0.62 0.20 -18.83
N GLN A 142 0.39 0.23 -19.70
CA GLN A 142 1.49 1.20 -19.73
C GLN A 142 1.58 1.87 -21.11
N GLY A 143 1.03 3.06 -21.23
CA GLY A 143 0.91 3.81 -22.48
C GLY A 143 0.03 3.09 -23.50
N GLN A 144 0.65 2.34 -24.41
CA GLN A 144 -0.02 1.54 -25.44
C GLN A 144 0.23 0.03 -25.29
N VAL A 145 1.01 -0.37 -24.28
CA VAL A 145 1.36 -1.75 -24.01
C VAL A 145 0.45 -2.30 -22.91
N GLU A 146 -0.13 -3.47 -23.16
CA GLU A 146 -0.89 -4.22 -22.16
C GLU A 146 -0.07 -5.43 -21.71
N HIS A 147 0.28 -5.48 -20.42
CA HIS A 147 0.91 -6.61 -19.78
C HIS A 147 -0.17 -7.50 -19.16
N ALA A 148 -0.49 -8.57 -19.86
CA ALA A 148 -1.62 -9.42 -19.54
C ALA A 148 -1.28 -10.49 -18.48
N ASP A 149 -2.17 -10.66 -17.51
CA ASP A 149 -2.12 -11.69 -16.45
C ASP A 149 -0.78 -11.71 -15.70
N VAL A 150 -0.33 -10.55 -15.21
CA VAL A 150 0.81 -10.43 -14.32
C VAL A 150 0.42 -11.05 -12.98
N PRO A 151 1.09 -12.15 -12.54
CA PRO A 151 0.68 -12.85 -11.34
C PRO A 151 1.27 -12.19 -10.09
N PHE A 152 0.39 -11.85 -9.16
CA PHE A 152 0.70 -11.44 -7.79
C PHE A 152 0.40 -12.61 -6.86
N VAL A 153 1.40 -13.09 -6.12
CA VAL A 153 1.19 -14.11 -5.09
C VAL A 153 1.08 -13.44 -3.75
N LEU A 154 -0.03 -13.70 -3.07
CA LEU A 154 -0.34 -13.19 -1.76
C LEU A 154 -0.34 -14.31 -0.75
N VAL A 155 0.13 -14.00 0.46
CA VAL A 155 0.14 -14.90 1.60
C VAL A 155 -0.53 -14.26 2.79
N GLN A 156 -1.19 -15.07 3.61
CA GLN A 156 -1.76 -14.59 4.86
C GLN A 156 -0.68 -14.51 5.95
N GLY A 157 -0.47 -13.30 6.47
CA GLY A 157 0.37 -13.02 7.62
C GLY A 157 -0.20 -13.60 8.92
N ARG A 158 0.62 -13.62 9.98
CA ARG A 158 0.21 -14.14 11.30
C ARG A 158 -0.92 -13.34 11.95
N ASP A 159 -1.07 -12.09 11.55
CA ASP A 159 -2.11 -11.15 11.97
C ASP A 159 -3.37 -11.24 11.10
N GLY A 160 -3.42 -12.18 10.15
CA GLY A 160 -4.55 -12.39 9.26
C GLY A 160 -4.58 -11.47 8.04
N ARG A 161 -3.63 -10.54 7.89
CA ARG A 161 -3.55 -9.64 6.73
C ARG A 161 -3.01 -10.35 5.50
N TRP A 162 -3.50 -9.97 4.32
CA TRP A 162 -2.91 -10.43 3.06
C TRP A 162 -1.73 -9.56 2.66
N LEU A 163 -0.59 -10.20 2.44
CA LEU A 163 0.66 -9.55 2.04
C LEU A 163 1.06 -10.05 0.66
N VAL A 164 1.59 -9.16 -0.17
CA VAL A 164 2.18 -9.52 -1.45
C VAL A 164 3.55 -10.14 -1.17
N GLU A 165 3.73 -11.41 -1.52
CA GLU A 165 4.98 -12.15 -1.33
C GLU A 165 5.85 -12.12 -2.59
N GLU A 166 5.22 -12.24 -3.76
CA GLU A 166 5.91 -12.39 -5.03
C GLU A 166 5.13 -11.71 -6.16
N ILE A 167 5.87 -11.12 -7.10
CA ILE A 167 5.33 -10.50 -8.32
C ILE A 167 6.20 -11.00 -9.46
N ALA A 168 5.63 -11.68 -10.45
CA ALA A 168 6.42 -12.15 -11.59
C ALA A 168 6.66 -11.01 -12.59
N VAL A 169 7.62 -10.15 -12.25
CA VAL A 169 8.05 -9.01 -13.07
C VAL A 169 8.65 -9.41 -14.42
N THR A 170 9.07 -10.67 -14.58
CA THR A 170 9.58 -11.22 -15.86
C THR A 170 8.55 -11.11 -16.99
N ARG A 171 7.25 -11.16 -16.67
CA ARG A 171 6.15 -10.97 -17.65
C ARG A 171 6.07 -9.53 -18.18
N ILE A 172 6.77 -8.59 -17.55
CA ILE A 172 6.80 -7.17 -17.90
C ILE A 172 8.11 -6.83 -18.63
N THR A 173 9.23 -7.47 -18.26
CA THR A 173 10.56 -7.14 -18.79
C THR A 173 10.97 -7.87 -20.08
N GLY A 174 10.18 -8.85 -20.55
CA GLY A 174 10.30 -9.37 -21.92
C GLY A 174 11.58 -10.15 -22.25
N GLU A 175 12.08 -10.97 -21.32
CA GLU A 175 13.10 -11.99 -21.63
C GLU A 175 12.43 -13.38 -21.60
N ASP A 176 12.28 -13.97 -22.80
CA ASP A 176 11.88 -15.37 -23.03
C ASP A 176 13.09 -16.33 -22.93
#